data_AF-A0A0Q7J147-F1
#
_entry.id   AF-A0A0Q7J147-F1
#
_cell.length_a   1.000
_cell.length_b   1.000
_cell.length_c   1.000
_cell.angle_alpha   90.00
_cell.angle_beta   90.00
_cell.angle_gamma   90.00
#
_symmetry.space_group_name_H-M   'P 1'
#
loop_
_entity.id
_entity.type
_entity.pdbx_description
1 polymer ?
#
loop_
_entity_poly.entity_id
_entity_poly.type
_entity_poly.pdbx_seq_one_letter_code
_entity_poly.pdbx_strand_id
1 'polypeptide(L)'
;IQEIIEETVKHTPSAFNNQTTRVVLLLGEQHDKLWDITTEVLKAAVPAEQFSSTQEKMNGFRNGYGTVLFFEDQSIIDSFMEQYPSYQEHFPIWSQHTNGMHQLVIWMALEAEGLGVNLQHYNPLIDERVKAEWKLPESWKLIAQMPFGKPSAAAGEKKFNYKSF
;
A
#
# COMPACT_ATOMS: atom_id res chain seq x y z
N ILE A 1 -15.95 -3.55 -4.77
CA ILE A 1 -14.52 -3.18 -4.57
C ILE A 1 -14.38 -1.74 -4.09
N GLN A 2 -14.76 -0.73 -4.88
CA GLN A 2 -14.65 0.67 -4.44
C GLN A 2 -15.40 0.92 -3.13
N GLU A 3 -16.67 0.52 -3.04
CA GLU A 3 -17.48 0.62 -1.82
C GLU A 3 -16.82 -0.04 -0.60
N ILE A 4 -16.25 -1.24 -0.78
CA ILE A 4 -15.53 -1.96 0.29
C ILE A 4 -14.37 -1.10 0.80
N ILE A 5 -13.56 -0.56 -0.12
CA ILE A 5 -12.42 0.27 0.25
C ILE A 5 -12.89 1.56 0.94
N GLU A 6 -13.92 2.23 0.42
CA GLU A 6 -14.48 3.43 1.02
C GLU A 6 -14.98 3.19 2.45
N GLU A 7 -15.73 2.11 2.67
CA GLU A 7 -16.25 1.74 3.99
C GLU A 7 -15.12 1.33 4.96
N THR A 8 -14.12 0.58 4.49
CA THR A 8 -12.96 0.23 5.33
C THR A 8 -12.16 1.46 5.75
N VAL A 9 -11.95 2.44 4.86
CA VAL A 9 -11.23 3.69 5.16
C VAL A 9 -12.03 4.55 6.14
N LYS A 10 -13.34 4.64 5.94
CA LYS A 10 -14.22 5.44 6.79
C LYS A 10 -14.34 4.91 8.23
N HIS A 11 -14.27 3.60 8.41
CA HIS A 11 -14.54 2.95 9.70
C HIS A 11 -13.29 2.49 10.45
N THR A 12 -12.12 2.48 9.81
CA THR A 12 -10.87 2.17 10.51
C THR A 12 -10.47 3.34 11.41
N PRO A 13 -10.22 3.13 12.72
CA PRO A 13 -9.87 4.21 13.62
C PRO A 13 -8.47 4.75 13.33
N SER A 14 -8.23 6.00 13.73
CA SER A 14 -6.89 6.61 13.76
C SER A 14 -6.64 7.30 15.10
N ALA A 15 -5.36 7.51 15.41
CA ALA A 15 -4.99 8.27 16.60
C ALA A 15 -5.63 9.66 16.58
N PHE A 16 -6.30 10.04 17.68
CA PHE A 16 -7.03 11.32 17.79
C PHE A 16 -8.07 11.56 16.67
N ASN A 17 -8.50 10.52 15.95
CA ASN A 17 -9.33 10.63 14.76
C ASN A 17 -8.76 11.60 13.69
N ASN A 18 -7.42 11.71 13.63
CA ASN A 18 -6.71 12.60 12.72
C ASN A 18 -6.81 12.22 11.23
N GLN A 19 -7.24 10.99 10.91
CA GLN A 19 -7.49 10.48 9.56
C GLN A 19 -6.36 10.81 8.56
N THR A 20 -5.12 10.50 8.92
CA THR A 20 -3.93 10.78 8.10
C THR A 20 -3.79 9.87 6.88
N THR A 21 -4.39 8.68 6.91
CA THR A 21 -4.32 7.72 5.82
C THR A 21 -5.03 8.22 4.57
N ARG A 22 -4.43 7.95 3.42
CA ARG A 22 -4.98 8.21 2.09
C ARG A 22 -4.84 6.96 1.24
N VAL A 23 -5.88 6.66 0.47
CA VAL A 23 -5.93 5.47 -0.37
C VAL A 23 -6.20 5.87 -1.81
N VAL A 24 -5.43 5.30 -2.74
CA VAL A 24 -5.68 5.42 -4.18
C VAL A 24 -5.94 4.02 -4.72
N LEU A 25 -7.13 3.83 -5.28
CA LEU A 25 -7.52 2.59 -5.95
C LEU A 25 -7.21 2.69 -7.44
N LEU A 26 -6.31 1.84 -7.93
CA LEU A 26 -5.98 1.71 -9.34
C LEU A 26 -6.60 0.44 -9.92
N LEU A 27 -7.35 0.57 -11.01
CA LEU A 27 -8.03 -0.53 -11.71
C LEU A 27 -7.71 -0.50 -13.20
N GLY A 28 -7.81 -1.65 -13.86
CA GLY A 28 -7.61 -1.77 -15.31
C GLY A 28 -6.28 -1.18 -15.78
N GLU A 29 -6.30 -0.30 -16.78
CA GLU A 29 -5.08 0.31 -17.33
C GLU A 29 -4.26 1.11 -16.29
N GLN A 30 -4.89 1.62 -15.23
CA GLN A 30 -4.17 2.34 -14.17
C GLN A 30 -3.38 1.38 -13.27
N HIS A 31 -3.92 0.18 -13.04
CA HIS A 31 -3.22 -0.90 -12.36
C HIS A 31 -2.02 -1.38 -13.19
N ASP A 32 -2.24 -1.63 -14.48
CA ASP A 32 -1.20 -1.98 -15.43
C ASP A 32 -0.06 -0.96 -15.42
N LYS A 33 -0.41 0.33 -15.51
CA LYS A 33 0.56 1.42 -15.54
C LYS A 33 1.43 1.48 -14.27
N LEU A 34 0.88 1.22 -13.08
CA LEU A 34 1.67 1.15 -11.85
C LEU A 34 2.78 0.12 -11.95
N TRP A 35 2.46 -1.08 -12.41
CA TRP A 35 3.41 -2.17 -12.49
C TRP A 35 4.39 -2.01 -13.64
N ASP A 36 3.98 -1.32 -14.72
CA ASP A 36 4.88 -0.90 -15.79
C ASP A 36 5.89 0.15 -15.29
N ILE A 37 5.45 1.19 -14.57
CA ILE A 37 6.32 2.18 -13.91
C ILE A 37 7.31 1.48 -12.96
N THR A 38 6.82 0.57 -12.13
CA THR A 38 7.64 -0.15 -11.15
C THR A 38 8.69 -1.01 -11.85
N THR A 39 8.31 -1.71 -12.91
CA THR A 39 9.22 -2.52 -13.73
C THR A 39 10.33 -1.66 -14.32
N GLU A 40 10.01 -0.50 -14.90
CA GLU A 40 10.98 0.42 -15.48
C GLU A 40 11.98 0.95 -14.45
N VAL A 41 11.50 1.34 -13.27
CA VAL A 41 12.36 1.79 -12.16
C VAL A 41 13.32 0.67 -11.72
N LEU A 42 12.82 -0.57 -11.59
CA LEU A 42 13.66 -1.70 -11.19
C LEU A 42 14.67 -2.08 -12.27
N LYS A 43 14.34 -1.97 -13.56
CA LYS A 43 15.30 -2.22 -14.66
C LYS A 43 16.50 -1.29 -14.60
N ALA A 44 16.30 -0.05 -14.17
CA ALA A 44 17.38 0.91 -14.00
C ALA A 44 18.26 0.62 -12.77
N ALA A 45 17.73 -0.09 -11.77
CA ALA A 45 18.40 -0.36 -10.50
C ALA A 45 19.03 -1.77 -10.39
N VAL A 46 18.54 -2.75 -11.14
CA VAL A 46 18.94 -4.16 -11.05
C VAL A 46 19.81 -4.55 -12.24
N PRO A 47 20.94 -5.26 -12.05
CA PRO A 47 21.74 -5.79 -13.16
C PRO A 47 20.91 -6.65 -14.11
N ALA A 48 21.11 -6.48 -15.42
CA ALA A 48 20.31 -7.15 -16.45
C ALA A 48 20.26 -8.68 -16.31
N GLU A 49 21.37 -9.29 -15.89
CA GLU A 49 21.50 -10.75 -15.69
C GLU A 49 20.61 -11.29 -14.55
N GLN A 50 20.18 -10.44 -13.63
CA GLN A 50 19.34 -10.82 -12.47
C GLN A 50 17.86 -10.43 -12.66
N PHE A 51 17.54 -9.75 -13.76
CA PHE A 51 16.24 -9.11 -13.93
C PHE A 51 15.10 -10.08 -14.29
N SER A 52 15.39 -11.27 -14.82
CA SER A 52 14.37 -12.24 -15.24
C SER A 52 13.38 -12.57 -14.10
N SER A 53 13.91 -12.91 -12.93
CA SER A 53 13.10 -13.19 -11.74
C SER A 53 12.27 -11.98 -11.27
N THR A 54 12.82 -10.77 -11.39
CA THR A 54 12.10 -9.53 -11.11
C THR A 54 10.95 -9.32 -12.09
N GLN A 55 11.19 -9.55 -13.38
CA GLN A 55 10.17 -9.43 -14.42
C GLN A 55 9.02 -10.44 -14.20
N GLU A 56 9.32 -11.68 -13.83
CA GLU A 56 8.28 -12.68 -13.49
C GLU A 56 7.42 -12.22 -12.32
N LYS A 57 8.04 -11.66 -11.27
CA LYS A 57 7.31 -11.10 -10.13
C LYS A 57 6.44 -9.90 -10.53
N MET A 58 6.95 -8.99 -11.36
CA MET A 58 6.19 -7.85 -11.88
C MET A 58 5.00 -8.29 -12.73
N ASN A 59 5.20 -9.28 -13.60
CA ASN A 59 4.12 -9.87 -14.40
C ASN A 59 3.04 -10.48 -13.49
N GLY A 60 3.45 -11.13 -12.40
CA GLY A 60 2.52 -11.67 -11.39
C GLY A 60 1.62 -10.60 -10.77
N PHE A 61 2.17 -9.43 -10.45
CA PHE A 61 1.37 -8.32 -9.91
C PHE A 61 0.50 -7.64 -10.96
N ARG A 62 1.05 -7.41 -12.16
CA ARG A 62 0.35 -6.79 -13.30
C ARG A 62 -0.82 -7.64 -13.82
N ASN A 63 -0.77 -8.96 -13.65
CA ASN A 63 -1.87 -9.86 -13.99
C ASN A 63 -3.01 -9.84 -12.96
N GLY A 64 -2.92 -9.00 -11.92
CA GLY A 64 -3.98 -8.75 -10.96
C GLY A 64 -5.17 -8.00 -11.57
N TYR A 65 -6.19 -7.78 -10.76
CA TYR A 65 -7.35 -6.97 -11.13
C TYR A 65 -7.14 -5.50 -10.84
N GLY A 66 -6.45 -5.20 -9.74
CA GLY A 66 -6.24 -3.83 -9.27
C GLY A 66 -5.14 -3.73 -8.23
N THR A 67 -4.83 -2.49 -7.83
CA THR A 67 -3.90 -2.21 -6.74
C THR A 67 -4.43 -1.09 -5.86
N VAL A 68 -4.35 -1.30 -4.55
CA VAL A 68 -4.58 -0.28 -3.54
C VAL A 68 -3.24 0.32 -3.14
N LEU A 69 -3.06 1.62 -3.34
CA LEU A 69 -1.90 2.36 -2.85
C LEU A 69 -2.24 3.03 -1.51
N PHE A 70 -1.38 2.84 -0.51
CA PHE A 70 -1.56 3.38 0.83
C PHE A 70 -0.58 4.51 1.08
N PHE A 71 -1.09 5.67 1.48
CA PHE A 71 -0.28 6.84 1.78
C PHE A 71 -0.62 7.40 3.17
N GLU A 72 0.29 8.22 3.69
CA GLU A 72 0.08 9.05 4.87
C GLU A 72 0.31 10.52 4.52
N ASP A 73 -0.67 11.37 4.81
CA ASP A 73 -0.60 12.81 4.58
C ASP A 73 0.25 13.49 5.66
N GLN A 74 1.51 13.78 5.32
CA GLN A 74 2.47 14.37 6.24
C GLN A 74 2.01 15.73 6.76
N SER A 75 1.24 16.50 5.97
CA SER A 75 0.76 17.82 6.38
C SER A 75 -0.16 17.76 7.61
N ILE A 76 -0.95 16.69 7.75
CA ILE A 76 -1.80 16.47 8.92
C ILE A 76 -0.97 16.02 10.11
N ILE A 77 0.01 15.14 9.89
CA ILE A 77 0.92 14.70 10.95
C ILE A 77 1.64 15.90 11.55
N ASP A 78 2.24 16.75 10.70
CA ASP A 78 2.95 17.96 11.11
C ASP A 78 2.02 18.90 11.89
N SER A 79 0.79 19.11 11.40
CA SER A 79 -0.19 19.94 12.10
C SER A 79 -0.56 19.40 13.49
N PHE A 80 -0.67 18.08 13.66
CA PHE A 80 -0.94 17.47 14.97
C PHE A 80 0.27 17.54 15.90
N MET A 81 1.50 17.45 15.37
CA MET A 81 2.72 17.67 16.14
C MET A 81 2.79 19.09 16.71
N GLU A 82 2.42 20.10 15.91
CA GLU A 82 2.34 21.49 16.34
C GLU A 82 1.22 21.74 17.37
N GLN A 83 0.04 21.15 17.16
CA GLN A 83 -1.11 21.31 18.05
C GLN A 83 -0.93 20.60 19.41
N TYR A 84 -0.19 19.48 19.44
CA TYR A 84 0.02 18.68 20.65
C TYR A 84 1.51 18.39 20.90
N PRO A 85 2.32 19.40 21.27
CA PRO A 85 3.78 19.26 21.40
C PRO A 85 4.24 18.16 22.37
N SER A 86 3.45 17.88 23.41
CA SER A 86 3.74 16.81 24.38
C SER A 86 3.73 15.40 23.78
N TYR A 87 3.06 15.23 22.63
CA TYR A 87 2.93 13.96 21.93
C TYR A 87 3.57 13.98 20.54
N GLN A 88 4.33 15.03 20.19
CA GLN A 88 4.83 15.26 18.83
C GLN A 88 5.59 14.05 18.26
N GLU A 89 6.45 13.41 19.07
CA GLU A 89 7.28 12.28 18.62
C GLU A 89 6.44 11.02 18.35
N HIS A 90 5.21 10.96 18.85
CA HIS A 90 4.33 9.82 18.69
C HIS A 90 3.48 9.88 17.41
N PHE A 91 3.13 11.06 16.90
CA PHE A 91 2.25 11.15 15.73
C PHE A 91 2.80 10.46 14.47
N PRO A 92 4.10 10.55 14.14
CA PRO A 92 4.66 9.76 13.02
C PRO A 92 4.50 8.25 13.22
N ILE A 93 4.66 7.77 14.46
CA ILE A 93 4.52 6.34 14.81
C ILE A 93 3.06 5.90 14.71
N TRP A 94 2.15 6.68 15.31
CA TRP A 94 0.72 6.40 15.30
C TRP A 94 0.10 6.49 13.90
N SER A 95 0.65 7.34 13.02
CA SER A 95 0.33 7.34 11.60
C SER A 95 0.66 6.00 10.94
N GLN A 96 1.84 5.41 11.21
CA GLN A 96 2.16 4.06 10.70
C GLN A 96 1.24 2.98 11.27
N HIS A 97 0.87 3.05 12.56
CA HIS A 97 -0.11 2.12 13.14
C HIS A 97 -1.46 2.22 12.44
N THR A 98 -1.93 3.46 12.22
CA THR A 98 -3.18 3.74 11.51
C THR A 98 -3.14 3.15 10.09
N ASN A 99 -2.05 3.38 9.35
CA ASN A 99 -1.88 2.83 8.01
C ASN A 99 -1.89 1.29 8.02
N GLY A 100 -1.19 0.66 8.97
CA GLY A 100 -1.18 -0.79 9.15
C GLY A 100 -2.55 -1.37 9.44
N MET A 101 -3.39 -0.69 10.24
CA MET A 101 -4.78 -1.08 10.45
C MET A 101 -5.58 -1.03 9.14
N HIS A 102 -5.46 0.05 8.37
CA HIS A 102 -6.14 0.17 7.07
C HIS A 102 -5.72 -0.94 6.10
N GLN A 103 -4.42 -1.22 6.02
CA GLN A 103 -3.90 -2.31 5.19
C GLN A 103 -4.53 -3.65 5.60
N LEU A 104 -4.57 -3.98 6.89
CA LEU A 104 -5.15 -5.24 7.36
C LEU A 104 -6.66 -5.31 7.12
N VAL A 105 -7.41 -4.25 7.40
CA VAL A 105 -8.87 -4.23 7.23
C VAL A 105 -9.25 -4.36 5.75
N ILE A 106 -8.55 -3.66 4.85
CA ILE A 106 -8.75 -3.79 3.40
C ILE A 106 -8.37 -5.19 2.92
N TRP A 107 -7.25 -5.75 3.40
CA TRP A 107 -6.84 -7.12 3.09
C TRP A 107 -7.98 -8.10 3.42
N MET A 108 -8.45 -8.10 4.68
CA MET A 108 -9.49 -9.03 5.13
C MET A 108 -10.80 -8.84 4.37
N ALA A 109 -11.19 -7.60 4.07
CA ALA A 109 -12.41 -7.31 3.35
C ALA A 109 -12.37 -7.78 1.89
N LEU A 110 -11.22 -7.65 1.21
CA LEU A 110 -11.05 -8.18 -0.14
C LEU A 110 -11.02 -9.72 -0.14
N GLU A 111 -10.35 -10.34 0.83
CA GLU A 111 -10.33 -11.80 0.98
C GLU A 111 -11.72 -12.37 1.30
N ALA A 112 -12.54 -11.66 2.08
CA ALA A 112 -13.92 -12.06 2.38
C ALA A 112 -14.79 -12.15 1.12
N GLU A 113 -14.48 -11.35 0.09
CA GLU A 113 -15.11 -11.41 -1.24
C GLU A 113 -14.44 -12.42 -2.19
N GLY A 114 -13.53 -13.24 -1.69
CA GLY A 114 -12.85 -14.29 -2.45
C GLY A 114 -11.69 -13.80 -3.34
N LEU A 115 -11.18 -12.59 -3.10
CA LEU A 115 -10.01 -12.07 -3.81
C LEU A 115 -8.71 -12.47 -3.11
N GLY A 116 -7.70 -12.79 -3.91
CA GLY A 116 -6.33 -12.96 -3.44
C GLY A 116 -5.64 -11.61 -3.39
N VAL A 117 -4.89 -11.38 -2.32
CA VAL A 117 -4.15 -10.13 -2.11
C VAL A 117 -2.72 -10.43 -1.65
N ASN A 118 -1.82 -9.49 -1.88
CA ASN A 118 -0.52 -9.46 -1.21
C ASN A 118 -0.10 -8.00 -0.98
N LEU A 119 0.90 -7.77 -0.13
CA LEU A 119 1.35 -6.43 0.24
C LEU A 119 2.82 -6.23 -0.16
N GLN A 120 3.09 -5.19 -0.93
CA GLN A 120 4.40 -4.83 -1.48
C GLN A 120 4.87 -3.47 -0.99
N HIS A 121 6.19 -3.26 -1.05
CA HIS A 121 6.87 -2.05 -0.60
C HIS A 121 7.96 -1.68 -1.61
N TYR A 122 7.55 -1.12 -2.76
CA TYR A 122 8.46 -0.56 -3.77
C TYR A 122 8.78 0.92 -3.52
N ASN A 123 8.11 1.54 -2.55
CA ASN A 123 8.53 2.81 -1.97
C ASN A 123 9.90 2.68 -1.28
N PRO A 124 10.76 3.72 -1.31
CA PRO A 124 10.52 5.02 -1.94
C PRO A 124 10.86 5.07 -3.44
N LEU A 125 11.28 3.96 -4.07
CA LEU A 125 11.85 3.95 -5.42
C LEU A 125 10.86 4.45 -6.49
N ILE A 126 9.57 4.21 -6.29
CA ILE A 126 8.51 4.59 -7.25
C ILE A 126 7.79 5.88 -6.87
N ASP A 127 8.02 6.44 -5.68
CA ASP A 127 7.19 7.49 -5.07
C ASP A 127 7.03 8.72 -5.97
N GLU A 128 8.14 9.24 -6.51
CA GLU A 128 8.11 10.43 -7.37
C GLU A 128 7.30 10.19 -8.65
N ARG A 129 7.54 9.06 -9.33
CA ARG A 129 6.81 8.71 -10.56
C ARG A 129 5.32 8.45 -10.29
N VAL A 130 5.00 7.77 -9.18
CA VAL A 130 3.62 7.55 -8.74
C VAL A 130 2.91 8.88 -8.48
N LYS A 131 3.51 9.77 -7.69
CA LYS A 131 2.90 11.07 -7.40
C LYS A 131 2.72 11.91 -8.67
N ALA A 132 3.71 11.93 -9.56
CA ALA A 132 3.63 12.68 -10.81
C ALA A 132 2.55 12.14 -11.75
N GLU A 133 2.47 10.81 -11.94
CA GLU A 133 1.51 10.18 -12.85
C GLU A 133 0.07 10.48 -12.46
N TRP A 134 -0.27 10.32 -11.18
CA TRP A 134 -1.64 10.53 -10.68
C TRP A 134 -1.86 11.90 -10.05
N LYS A 135 -0.91 12.84 -10.20
CA LYS A 135 -0.98 14.22 -9.68
C LYS A 135 -1.33 14.27 -8.19
N LEU A 136 -0.74 13.37 -7.41
CA LEU A 136 -1.00 13.26 -5.98
C LEU A 136 -0.26 14.37 -5.21
N PRO A 137 -0.79 14.82 -4.05
CA PRO A 137 -0.13 15.84 -3.25
C PRO A 137 1.29 15.43 -2.83
N GLU A 138 2.22 16.39 -2.84
CA GLU A 138 3.60 16.15 -2.41
C GLU A 138 3.71 15.72 -0.94
N SER A 139 2.76 16.17 -0.09
CA SER A 139 2.67 15.78 1.31
C SER A 139 2.30 14.31 1.51
N TRP A 140 1.81 13.60 0.49
CA TRP A 140 1.44 12.20 0.61
C TRP A 140 2.68 11.33 0.49
N LYS A 141 3.01 10.65 1.58
CA LYS A 141 4.09 9.69 1.63
C LYS A 141 3.57 8.29 1.33
N LEU A 142 4.09 7.62 0.30
CA LEU A 142 3.68 6.26 -0.04
C LEU A 142 4.23 5.28 1.01
N ILE A 143 3.32 4.46 1.55
CA ILE A 143 3.62 3.48 2.60
C ILE A 143 3.67 2.06 2.03
N ALA A 144 2.69 1.66 1.22
CA ALA A 144 2.62 0.31 0.67
C ALA A 144 1.75 0.24 -0.60
N GLN A 145 1.85 -0.89 -1.32
CA GLN A 145 1.04 -1.19 -2.51
C GLN A 145 0.46 -2.60 -2.38
N MET A 146 -0.85 -2.75 -2.50
CA MET A 146 -1.55 -4.04 -2.38
C MET A 146 -2.20 -4.42 -3.71
N PRO A 147 -1.50 -5.17 -4.58
CA PRO A 147 -2.16 -5.78 -5.73
C PRO A 147 -3.13 -6.86 -5.26
N PHE A 148 -4.28 -6.92 -5.93
CA PHE A 148 -5.34 -7.88 -5.65
C PHE A 148 -5.97 -8.38 -6.94
N GLY A 149 -6.55 -9.58 -6.90
CA GLY A 149 -7.24 -10.18 -8.04
C GLY A 149 -7.77 -11.57 -7.73
N LYS A 150 -8.16 -12.30 -8.77
CA LYS A 150 -8.59 -13.70 -8.60
C LYS A 150 -7.38 -14.54 -8.15
N PRO A 151 -7.48 -15.33 -7.05
CA PRO A 151 -6.41 -16.24 -6.65
C PRO A 151 -6.04 -17.20 -7.78
N SER A 152 -4.76 -17.30 -8.11
CA SER A 152 -4.23 -18.25 -9.09
C SER A 152 -3.78 -19.57 -8.46
N ALA A 153 -3.50 -19.55 -7.15
CA ALA A 153 -3.14 -20.71 -6.34
C ALA A 153 -3.51 -20.47 -4.87
N ALA A 154 -3.55 -21.53 -4.07
CA ALA A 154 -3.68 -21.42 -2.62
C ALA A 154 -2.43 -20.78 -1.99
N ALA A 155 -2.60 -20.09 -0.87
CA ALA A 155 -1.48 -19.58 -0.09
C ALA A 155 -0.59 -20.75 0.40
N GLY A 156 0.73 -20.50 0.44
CA GLY A 156 1.68 -21.45 1.01
C GLY A 156 1.52 -21.60 2.52
N GLU A 157 2.17 -22.62 3.08
CA GLU A 157 2.14 -22.88 4.53
C GLU A 157 2.75 -21.71 5.32
N LYS A 158 2.01 -21.23 6.33
CA LYS A 158 2.53 -20.25 7.30
C LYS A 158 3.20 -20.97 8.45
N LYS A 159 4.52 -20.81 8.59
CA LYS A 159 5.30 -21.34 9.72
C LYS A 159 5.25 -20.40 10.92
N PHE A 160 5.02 -20.96 12.11
CA PHE A 160 5.05 -20.22 13.37
C PHE A 160 6.30 -20.62 14.16
N ASN A 161 7.26 -19.70 14.30
CA ASN A 161 8.54 -19.94 14.97
C ASN A 161 8.51 -19.65 16.48
N TYR A 162 7.31 -19.49 17.06
CA TYR A 162 7.10 -19.23 18.47
C TYR A 162 6.06 -20.20 19.03
N LYS A 163 6.14 -20.50 20.34
CA LYS A 163 5.03 -21.19 21.03
C LYS A 163 3.89 -20.19 21.16
N SER A 164 2.73 -20.54 20.63
CA SER A 164 1.48 -19.86 20.94
C SER A 164 1.28 -19.81 22.45
N PHE A 165 0.90 -18.64 22.96
CA PHE A 165 0.55 -18.42 24.37
C PHE A 165 -0.65 -19.25 24.80
#